data_AF-A0A965TGF5-F1
#
_entry.id   AF-A0A965TGF5-F1
#
_cell.length_a   1.000
_cell.length_b   1.000
_cell.length_c   1.000
_cell.angle_alpha   90.00
_cell.angle_beta   90.00
_cell.angle_gamma   90.00
#
_symmetry.space_group_name_H-M   'P 1'
#
loop_
_entity.id
_entity.type
_entity.pdbx_description
1 polymer ?
#
loop_
_entity_poly.entity_id
_entity_poly.type
_entity_poly.pdbx_seq_one_letter_code
_entity_poly.pdbx_strand_id
1 'polypeptide(L)'
;MLMSKNHSDTFIRARPQEVTFYTVGNAEPLEIIVEISSNNDGGLFCWPMLSNYEQYQTVFVVKEWYGGIFPIMFFSAALIIILMVLILNFIKINRKIDVPIILYMLALMVHYIFTVEVAEQLFALFSNVNYYYSHYFSYITGIVLWAAFVLVLKKYNIMKSNKLVDGIIIGVNLLVMITFYLLAGYMIRYWLLLIPAASMLYYIYYICKAAAESVKFAPILIIQSIFIFMVLIMEATDNNGVFLIGGGGVYSTAFSIILILVLWVYVLQIKDTINNSRNAERLEKEISEVKNRALKAQIKPHFMFNVLTSVQDIYHNNLEEGDNALAKFCKHLRLNVDSEYKDMVSFNEELS
;
A
#
# COMPACT_ATOMS: atom_id res chain seq x y z
N MET A 1 -3.56 -33.26 10.53
CA MET A 1 -3.35 -33.90 11.84
C MET A 1 -3.32 -35.39 11.60
N LEU A 2 -2.39 -36.12 12.20
CA LEU A 2 -2.40 -37.58 12.17
C LEU A 2 -2.90 -38.07 13.52
N MET A 3 -4.04 -38.76 13.50
CA MET A 3 -4.65 -39.34 14.70
C MET A 3 -4.16 -40.77 14.84
N SER A 4 -3.48 -41.05 15.95
CA SER A 4 -3.11 -42.40 16.38
C SER A 4 -4.03 -42.84 17.51
N LYS A 5 -4.14 -44.15 17.73
CA LYS A 5 -4.92 -44.74 18.81
C LYS A 5 -4.45 -44.30 20.21
N ASN A 6 -3.18 -43.89 20.34
CA ASN A 6 -2.64 -43.34 21.58
C ASN A 6 -2.50 -41.82 21.48
N HIS A 7 -2.89 -41.10 22.55
CA HIS A 7 -2.75 -39.64 22.64
C HIS A 7 -1.28 -39.18 22.54
N SER A 8 -0.32 -39.99 23.01
CA SER A 8 1.12 -39.72 22.89
C SER A 8 1.65 -39.75 21.46
N ASP A 9 0.93 -40.42 20.57
CA ASP A 9 1.34 -40.71 19.19
C ASP A 9 0.50 -39.88 18.20
N THR A 10 -0.32 -38.95 18.71
CA THR A 10 -1.08 -38.00 17.90
C THR A 10 -0.19 -36.80 17.60
N PHE A 11 0.20 -36.66 16.34
CA PHE A 11 1.16 -35.65 15.92
C PHE A 11 0.51 -34.58 15.04
N ILE A 12 0.89 -33.33 15.30
CA ILE A 12 0.65 -32.19 14.42
C ILE A 12 1.91 -32.07 13.53
N ARG A 13 1.78 -32.35 12.23
CA ARG A 13 2.90 -32.38 11.25
C ARG A 13 3.98 -33.45 11.53
N ALA A 14 3.60 -34.71 11.78
CA ALA A 14 4.56 -35.82 11.85
C ALA A 14 5.38 -35.95 10.57
N ARG A 15 6.70 -36.14 10.69
CA ARG A 15 7.54 -36.49 9.56
C ARG A 15 7.08 -37.83 8.99
N PRO A 16 7.18 -38.08 7.67
CA PRO A 16 6.75 -39.36 7.08
C PRO A 16 7.38 -40.59 7.74
N GLN A 17 8.58 -40.43 8.30
CA GLN A 17 9.33 -41.46 9.02
C GLN A 17 8.77 -41.77 10.42
N GLU A 18 7.99 -40.85 10.99
CA GLU A 18 7.34 -40.95 12.31
C GLU A 18 5.90 -41.48 12.19
N VAL A 19 5.42 -41.69 10.96
CA VAL A 19 4.05 -42.12 10.67
C VAL A 19 4.03 -43.61 10.35
N THR A 20 3.24 -44.36 11.11
CA THR A 20 2.98 -45.78 10.83
C THR A 20 1.88 -45.92 9.80
N PHE A 21 2.21 -46.43 8.61
CA PHE A 21 1.22 -46.72 7.56
C PHE A 21 0.75 -48.17 7.68
N TYR A 22 -0.56 -48.37 7.55
CA TYR A 22 -1.16 -49.70 7.56
C TYR A 22 -1.19 -50.29 6.14
N THR A 23 -0.66 -51.49 5.98
CA THR A 23 -0.78 -52.25 4.73
C THR A 23 -2.12 -52.95 4.71
N VAL A 24 -2.97 -52.60 3.75
CA VAL A 24 -4.27 -53.25 3.55
C VAL A 24 -4.09 -54.42 2.58
N GLY A 25 -4.52 -55.62 2.98
CA GLY A 25 -4.49 -56.80 2.11
C GLY A 25 -5.41 -56.66 0.91
N ASN A 26 -5.05 -57.26 -0.23
CA ASN A 26 -5.91 -57.26 -1.41
C ASN A 26 -7.26 -57.92 -1.07
N ALA A 27 -8.35 -57.15 -1.21
CA ALA A 27 -9.76 -57.56 -1.04
C ALA A 27 -10.35 -57.56 0.39
N GLU A 28 -9.66 -57.03 1.41
CA GLU A 28 -10.29 -56.78 2.72
C GLU A 28 -11.02 -55.42 2.74
N PRO A 29 -12.28 -55.35 3.20
CA PRO A 29 -12.96 -54.08 3.41
C PRO A 29 -12.27 -53.30 4.53
N LEU A 30 -11.76 -52.12 4.22
CA LEU A 30 -11.16 -51.22 5.20
C LEU A 30 -12.26 -50.42 5.92
N GLU A 31 -12.56 -50.77 7.16
CA GLU A 31 -13.44 -49.99 8.03
C GLU A 31 -12.63 -48.98 8.85
N ILE A 32 -12.99 -47.69 8.74
CA ILE A 32 -12.33 -46.60 9.46
C ILE A 32 -13.37 -45.95 10.35
N ILE A 33 -13.16 -46.06 11.66
CA ILE A 33 -13.99 -45.42 12.67
C ILE A 33 -13.22 -44.22 13.21
N VAL A 34 -13.79 -43.02 13.06
CA VAL A 34 -13.22 -41.78 13.58
C VAL A 34 -14.06 -41.34 14.79
N GLU A 35 -13.52 -41.53 15.98
CA GLU A 35 -14.16 -41.09 17.22
C GLU A 35 -13.73 -39.66 17.56
N ILE A 36 -14.69 -38.75 17.70
CA ILE A 36 -14.46 -37.35 18.08
C ILE A 36 -15.00 -37.18 19.50
N SER A 37 -14.11 -36.93 20.46
CA SER A 37 -14.48 -36.67 21.86
C SER A 37 -15.16 -35.31 22.01
N SER A 38 -16.30 -35.26 22.70
CA SER A 38 -17.03 -34.00 22.94
C SER A 38 -16.60 -33.25 24.22
N ASN A 39 -15.50 -33.67 24.85
CA ASN A 39 -15.14 -33.20 26.20
C ASN A 39 -14.47 -31.82 26.24
N ASN A 40 -14.17 -31.21 25.09
CA ASN A 40 -13.70 -29.83 24.92
C ASN A 40 -14.38 -29.19 23.69
N ASP A 41 -14.27 -27.86 23.54
CA ASP A 41 -14.52 -27.17 22.26
C ASP A 41 -13.50 -27.66 21.22
N GLY A 42 -13.73 -28.84 20.66
CA GLY A 42 -12.77 -29.53 19.82
C GLY A 42 -13.46 -30.56 18.94
N GLY A 43 -13.48 -30.29 17.64
CA GLY A 43 -13.92 -31.21 16.60
C GLY A 43 -12.86 -31.31 15.50
N LEU A 44 -13.18 -32.03 14.43
CA LEU A 44 -12.35 -32.02 13.24
C LEU A 44 -12.50 -30.68 12.53
N PHE A 45 -11.38 -29.96 12.38
CA PHE A 45 -11.35 -28.72 11.60
C PHE A 45 -11.58 -28.96 10.10
N CYS A 46 -11.12 -30.10 9.60
CA CYS A 46 -11.36 -30.55 8.25
C CYS A 46 -11.69 -32.05 8.21
N TRP A 47 -12.35 -32.46 7.13
CA TRP A 47 -12.66 -33.87 6.89
C TRP A 47 -11.37 -34.71 6.86
N PRO A 48 -11.35 -35.88 7.52
CA PRO A 48 -10.21 -36.78 7.45
C PRO A 48 -10.10 -37.33 6.03
N MET A 49 -8.87 -37.41 5.51
CA MET A 49 -8.59 -37.90 4.16
C MET A 49 -7.61 -39.07 4.24
N LEU A 50 -7.92 -40.13 3.49
CA LEU A 50 -7.01 -41.26 3.32
C LEU A 50 -5.88 -40.89 2.36
N SER A 51 -4.65 -41.23 2.72
CA SER A 51 -3.47 -41.02 1.90
C SER A 51 -2.53 -42.21 2.00
N ASN A 52 -1.89 -42.56 0.88
CA ASN A 52 -0.82 -43.56 0.87
C ASN A 52 0.54 -42.93 1.19
N TYR A 53 1.57 -43.75 1.42
CA TYR A 53 2.90 -43.26 1.81
C TYR A 53 3.50 -42.28 0.80
N GLU A 54 3.46 -42.60 -0.50
CA GLU A 54 4.04 -41.76 -1.56
C GLU A 54 3.33 -40.40 -1.66
N GLN A 55 2.00 -40.39 -1.59
CA GLN A 55 1.19 -39.18 -1.59
C GLN A 55 1.48 -38.34 -0.34
N TYR A 56 1.53 -38.97 0.85
CA TYR A 56 1.83 -38.27 2.09
C TYR A 56 3.22 -37.67 2.08
N GLN A 57 4.25 -38.40 1.61
CA GLN A 57 5.60 -37.87 1.48
C GLN A 57 5.65 -36.64 0.56
N THR A 58 5.00 -36.72 -0.60
CA THR A 58 4.96 -35.61 -1.57
C THR A 58 4.28 -34.39 -0.97
N VAL A 59 3.11 -34.58 -0.34
CA VAL A 59 2.37 -33.50 0.33
C VAL A 59 3.15 -32.93 1.50
N PHE A 60 3.84 -33.77 2.29
CA PHE A 60 4.64 -33.34 3.43
C PHE A 60 5.83 -32.46 3.00
N VAL A 61 6.61 -32.88 2.00
CA VAL A 61 7.76 -32.11 1.50
C VAL A 61 7.32 -30.76 0.95
N VAL A 62 6.24 -30.74 0.15
CA VAL A 62 5.67 -29.49 -0.38
C VAL A 62 5.18 -28.61 0.77
N LYS A 63 4.48 -29.17 1.76
CA LYS A 63 3.94 -28.42 2.91
C LYS A 63 5.04 -27.90 3.85
N GLU A 64 6.17 -28.59 4.02
CA GLU A 64 7.31 -28.07 4.80
C GLU A 64 7.98 -26.89 4.10
N TRP A 65 8.27 -27.01 2.80
CA TRP A 65 8.93 -25.95 2.05
C TRP A 65 8.03 -24.72 1.87
N TYR A 66 6.85 -24.93 1.29
CA TYR A 66 5.93 -23.83 1.00
C TYR A 66 5.18 -23.34 2.23
N GLY A 67 4.80 -24.22 3.16
CA GLY A 67 4.05 -23.85 4.37
C GLY A 67 4.89 -23.57 5.60
N GLY A 68 6.22 -23.69 5.51
CA GLY A 68 7.16 -23.43 6.60
C GLY A 68 8.15 -22.31 6.27
N ILE A 69 8.97 -22.48 5.22
CA ILE A 69 10.05 -21.54 4.88
C ILE A 69 9.51 -20.27 4.23
N PHE A 70 8.61 -20.41 3.24
CA PHE A 70 8.08 -19.28 2.48
C PHE A 70 7.36 -18.21 3.34
N PRO A 71 6.57 -18.58 4.37
CA PRO A 71 5.99 -17.64 5.33
C PRO A 71 7.02 -16.80 6.07
N ILE A 72 8.08 -17.45 6.55
CA ILE A 72 9.18 -16.80 7.28
C ILE A 72 9.90 -15.81 6.35
N MET A 73 10.17 -16.22 5.11
CA MET A 73 10.76 -15.35 4.09
C MET A 73 9.87 -14.13 3.82
N PHE A 74 8.57 -14.33 3.61
CA PHE A 74 7.63 -13.22 3.40
C PHE A 74 7.62 -12.27 4.61
N PHE A 75 7.49 -12.79 5.83
CA PHE A 75 7.43 -11.97 7.04
C PHE A 75 8.70 -11.13 7.21
N SER A 76 9.88 -11.74 7.00
CA SER A 76 11.16 -11.03 7.07
C SER A 76 11.28 -9.93 6.00
N ALA A 77 10.90 -10.22 4.76
CA ALA A 77 10.91 -9.24 3.67
C ALA A 77 9.90 -8.11 3.93
N ALA A 78 8.68 -8.44 4.36
CA ALA A 78 7.63 -7.48 4.66
C ALA A 78 8.04 -6.49 5.75
N LEU A 79 8.67 -6.97 6.83
CA LEU A 79 9.17 -6.13 7.90
C LEU A 79 10.23 -5.14 7.40
N ILE A 80 11.21 -5.61 6.64
CA ILE A 80 12.27 -4.76 6.04
C ILE A 80 11.65 -3.69 5.15
N ILE A 81 10.68 -4.08 4.31
CA ILE A 81 10.00 -3.21 3.36
C ILE A 81 9.19 -2.14 4.09
N ILE A 82 8.42 -2.50 5.12
CA ILE A 82 7.65 -1.55 5.94
C ILE A 82 8.59 -0.57 6.64
N LEU A 83 9.67 -1.05 7.24
CA LEU A 83 10.68 -0.20 7.88
C LEU A 83 11.31 0.78 6.88
N MET A 84 11.67 0.30 5.69
CA MET A 84 12.20 1.16 4.62
C MET A 84 11.20 2.26 4.24
N VAL A 85 9.92 1.92 4.03
CA VAL A 85 8.87 2.89 3.70
C VAL A 85 8.66 3.91 4.82
N LEU A 86 8.69 3.48 6.08
CA LEU A 86 8.61 4.36 7.25
C LEU A 86 9.81 5.32 7.32
N ILE A 87 11.03 4.82 7.11
CA ILE A 87 12.25 5.66 7.07
C ILE A 87 12.17 6.69 5.95
N LEU A 88 11.77 6.29 4.73
CA LEU A 88 11.63 7.20 3.60
C LEU A 88 10.57 8.29 3.86
N ASN A 89 9.48 7.95 4.55
CA ASN A 89 8.47 8.91 5.00
C ASN A 89 9.00 9.84 6.11
N PHE A 90 9.80 9.31 7.05
CA PHE A 90 10.40 10.07 8.14
C PHE A 90 11.38 11.13 7.63
N ILE A 91 12.19 10.78 6.62
CA ILE A 91 13.12 11.70 5.95
C ILE A 91 12.37 12.76 5.11
N LYS A 92 11.04 12.64 4.96
CA LYS A 92 10.19 13.54 4.15
C LYS A 92 10.66 13.66 2.70
N ILE A 93 11.18 12.56 2.14
CA ILE A 93 11.46 12.47 0.69
C ILE A 93 10.19 12.80 -0.10
N ASN A 94 9.06 12.32 0.40
CA ASN A 94 7.77 12.84 0.00
C ASN A 94 7.42 14.03 0.91
N ARG A 95 7.12 15.20 0.33
CA ARG A 95 6.86 16.45 1.08
C ARG A 95 5.76 16.29 2.15
N LYS A 96 4.89 15.27 2.01
CA LYS A 96 3.86 14.87 2.98
C LYS A 96 4.00 13.37 3.30
N ILE A 97 3.67 12.98 4.54
CA ILE A 97 3.66 11.59 4.97
C ILE A 97 2.53 10.83 4.25
N ASP A 98 2.87 9.72 3.61
CA ASP A 98 1.95 8.87 2.84
C ASP A 98 1.14 7.92 3.74
N VAL A 99 0.32 8.49 4.63
CA VAL A 99 -0.48 7.74 5.61
C VAL A 99 -1.31 6.59 5.00
N PRO A 100 -2.02 6.74 3.86
CA PRO A 100 -2.82 5.64 3.29
C PRO A 100 -2.00 4.40 2.91
N ILE A 101 -0.77 4.58 2.41
CA ILE A 101 0.10 3.46 2.03
C ILE A 101 0.61 2.76 3.29
N ILE A 102 1.04 3.53 4.29
CA ILE A 102 1.53 2.98 5.56
C ILE A 102 0.42 2.15 6.24
N LEU A 103 -0.80 2.71 6.33
CA LEU A 103 -1.94 2.00 6.90
C LEU A 103 -2.26 0.72 6.12
N TYR A 104 -2.20 0.76 4.79
CA TYR A 104 -2.45 -0.41 3.97
C TYR A 104 -1.39 -1.50 4.14
N MET A 105 -0.10 -1.14 4.19
CA MET A 105 0.98 -2.10 4.45
C MET A 105 0.91 -2.71 5.85
N LEU A 106 0.59 -1.89 6.87
CA LEU A 106 0.36 -2.39 8.22
C LEU A 106 -0.85 -3.32 8.28
N ALA A 107 -1.96 -2.96 7.63
CA ALA A 107 -3.14 -3.82 7.57
C ALA A 107 -2.86 -5.14 6.84
N LEU A 108 -2.06 -5.13 5.76
CA LEU A 108 -1.59 -6.36 5.09
C LEU A 108 -0.80 -7.24 6.06
N MET A 109 0.16 -6.68 6.79
CA MET A 109 0.99 -7.44 7.72
C MET A 109 0.18 -8.00 8.90
N VAL A 110 -0.68 -7.18 9.49
CA VAL A 110 -1.55 -7.59 10.60
C VAL A 110 -2.51 -8.67 10.14
N HIS A 111 -3.16 -8.50 8.98
CA HIS A 111 -4.08 -9.50 8.46
C HIS A 111 -3.38 -10.83 8.15
N TYR A 112 -2.19 -10.77 7.55
CA TYR A 112 -1.39 -11.97 7.26
C TYR A 112 -1.10 -12.81 8.52
N ILE A 113 -0.81 -12.17 9.67
CA ILE A 113 -0.56 -12.86 10.96
C ILE A 113 -1.75 -13.73 11.39
N PHE A 114 -2.98 -13.30 11.07
CA PHE A 114 -4.20 -13.99 11.47
C PHE A 114 -4.75 -14.94 10.39
N THR A 115 -4.04 -15.11 9.27
CA THR A 115 -4.38 -16.13 8.28
C THR A 115 -4.20 -17.54 8.87
N VAL A 116 -4.95 -18.50 8.36
CA VAL A 116 -4.87 -19.92 8.79
C VAL A 116 -3.43 -20.45 8.71
N GLU A 117 -2.67 -20.04 7.70
CA GLU A 117 -1.30 -20.49 7.47
C GLU A 117 -0.33 -20.07 8.59
N VAL A 118 -0.41 -18.81 9.03
CA VAL A 118 0.42 -18.33 10.16
C VAL A 118 -0.13 -18.83 11.48
N ALA A 119 -1.46 -18.86 11.61
CA ALA A 119 -2.12 -19.39 12.80
C ALA A 119 -1.70 -20.84 13.08
N GLU A 120 -1.69 -21.73 12.07
CA GLU A 120 -1.18 -23.11 12.19
C GLU A 120 0.24 -23.17 12.78
N GLN A 121 1.13 -22.27 12.36
CA GLN A 121 2.50 -22.21 12.88
C GLN A 121 2.56 -21.69 14.31
N LEU A 122 1.76 -20.69 14.65
CA LEU A 122 1.67 -20.13 16.00
C LEU A 122 1.11 -21.16 16.99
N PHE A 123 0.11 -21.96 16.60
CA PHE A 123 -0.43 -23.03 17.45
C PHE A 123 0.59 -24.13 17.73
N ALA A 124 1.50 -24.41 16.78
CA ALA A 124 2.58 -25.35 17.01
C ALA A 124 3.58 -24.85 18.08
N LEU A 125 3.69 -23.54 18.27
CA LEU A 125 4.56 -22.91 19.28
C LEU A 125 3.86 -22.66 20.62
N PHE A 126 2.56 -22.41 20.60
CA PHE A 126 1.77 -22.03 21.78
C PHE A 126 0.56 -22.97 21.96
N SER A 127 0.69 -23.98 22.84
CA SER A 127 -0.33 -25.01 23.07
C SER A 127 -1.63 -24.52 23.72
N ASN A 128 -1.68 -23.29 24.24
CA ASN A 128 -2.82 -22.75 25.00
C ASN A 128 -3.73 -21.82 24.20
N VAL A 129 -3.42 -21.53 22.93
CA VAL A 129 -4.27 -20.66 22.10
C VAL A 129 -5.37 -21.52 21.48
N ASN A 130 -6.63 -21.10 21.60
CA ASN A 130 -7.74 -21.77 20.93
C ASN A 130 -7.82 -21.32 19.45
N TYR A 131 -7.84 -22.29 18.55
CA TYR A 131 -7.98 -22.12 17.10
C TYR A 131 -9.19 -21.26 16.70
N TYR A 132 -10.26 -21.32 17.49
CA TYR A 132 -11.47 -20.56 17.23
C TYR A 132 -11.25 -19.04 17.21
N TYR A 133 -10.33 -18.52 18.04
CA TYR A 133 -10.03 -17.09 18.08
C TYR A 133 -9.31 -16.60 16.81
N SER A 134 -8.54 -17.43 16.11
CA SER A 134 -7.83 -16.98 14.90
C SER A 134 -8.80 -16.62 13.79
N HIS A 135 -9.92 -17.35 13.66
CA HIS A 135 -10.99 -17.02 12.71
C HIS A 135 -11.57 -15.63 12.99
N TYR A 136 -11.75 -15.28 14.26
CA TYR A 136 -12.32 -13.99 14.63
C TYR A 136 -11.43 -12.83 14.22
N PHE A 137 -10.15 -12.93 14.55
CA PHE A 137 -9.19 -11.90 14.18
C PHE A 137 -8.98 -11.83 12.68
N SER A 138 -9.01 -12.96 11.97
CA SER A 138 -8.96 -13.04 10.51
C SER A 138 -10.05 -12.17 9.86
N TYR A 139 -11.31 -12.33 10.24
CA TYR A 139 -12.41 -11.51 9.68
C TYR A 139 -12.28 -10.01 10.01
N ILE A 140 -11.99 -9.68 11.26
CA ILE A 140 -11.83 -8.28 11.70
C ILE A 140 -10.71 -7.61 10.90
N THR A 141 -9.56 -8.28 10.81
CA THR A 141 -8.38 -7.75 10.12
C THR A 141 -8.56 -7.71 8.60
N GLY A 142 -9.37 -8.61 8.03
CA GLY A 142 -9.78 -8.56 6.62
C GLY A 142 -10.61 -7.31 6.29
N ILE A 143 -11.56 -6.93 7.15
CA ILE A 143 -12.32 -5.67 7.00
C ILE A 143 -11.38 -4.46 7.11
N VAL A 144 -10.43 -4.47 8.05
CA VAL A 144 -9.44 -3.40 8.19
C VAL A 144 -8.54 -3.30 6.96
N LEU A 145 -8.07 -4.43 6.42
CA LEU A 145 -7.30 -4.49 5.19
C LEU A 145 -8.06 -3.89 4.02
N TRP A 146 -9.31 -4.32 3.85
CA TRP A 146 -10.18 -3.81 2.80
C TRP A 146 -10.43 -2.30 2.94
N ALA A 147 -10.72 -1.81 4.16
CA ALA A 147 -10.89 -0.39 4.42
C ALA A 147 -9.61 0.42 4.11
N ALA A 148 -8.44 -0.12 4.49
CA ALA A 148 -7.15 0.49 4.18
C ALA A 148 -6.88 0.53 2.66
N PHE A 149 -7.26 -0.52 1.92
CA PHE A 149 -7.20 -0.54 0.47
C PHE A 149 -8.09 0.54 -0.16
N VAL A 150 -9.31 0.74 0.35
CA VAL A 150 -10.19 1.83 -0.11
C VAL A 150 -9.56 3.22 0.10
N LEU A 151 -8.81 3.44 1.18
CA LEU A 151 -8.05 4.69 1.37
C LEU A 151 -6.98 4.89 0.29
N VAL A 152 -6.33 3.81 -0.16
CA VAL A 152 -5.37 3.84 -1.28
C VAL A 152 -6.08 4.20 -2.59
N LEU A 153 -7.25 3.60 -2.88
CA LEU A 153 -8.03 3.94 -4.06
C LEU A 153 -8.42 5.43 -4.10
N LYS A 154 -8.83 5.98 -2.95
CA LYS A 154 -9.14 7.41 -2.81
C LYS A 154 -7.92 8.29 -3.01
N LYS A 155 -6.76 7.92 -2.44
CA LYS A 155 -5.50 8.65 -2.61
C LYS A 155 -5.11 8.81 -4.09
N TYR A 156 -5.31 7.77 -4.89
CA TYR A 156 -4.95 7.78 -6.32
C TYR A 156 -6.09 8.22 -7.24
N ASN A 157 -7.14 8.85 -6.71
CA ASN A 157 -8.29 9.35 -7.46
C ASN A 157 -8.97 8.29 -8.33
N ILE A 158 -8.91 7.01 -7.93
CA ILE A 158 -9.57 5.91 -8.64
C ILE A 158 -11.10 6.03 -8.51
N MET A 159 -11.55 6.49 -7.36
CA MET A 159 -12.96 6.74 -7.09
C MET A 159 -13.13 8.05 -6.30
N LYS A 160 -14.23 8.76 -6.56
CA LYS A 160 -14.66 9.86 -5.71
C LYS A 160 -15.38 9.29 -4.50
N SER A 161 -15.06 9.80 -3.31
CA SER A 161 -15.70 9.33 -2.08
C SER A 161 -17.18 9.72 -2.05
N ASN A 162 -18.04 8.73 -1.91
CA ASN A 162 -19.43 8.93 -1.54
C ASN A 162 -19.57 8.45 -0.09
N LYS A 163 -19.53 9.39 0.86
CA LYS A 163 -19.54 9.09 2.30
C LYS A 163 -20.72 8.22 2.73
N LEU A 164 -21.88 8.40 2.09
CA LEU A 164 -23.08 7.62 2.38
C LEU A 164 -22.91 6.16 1.93
N VAL A 165 -22.47 5.94 0.69
CA VAL A 165 -22.25 4.58 0.17
C VAL A 165 -21.12 3.89 0.92
N ASP A 166 -19.98 4.55 1.12
CA ASP A 166 -18.86 4.00 1.89
C ASP A 166 -19.29 3.61 3.31
N GLY A 167 -20.10 4.45 3.97
CA GLY A 167 -20.64 4.18 5.30
C GLY A 167 -21.61 3.00 5.33
N ILE A 168 -22.49 2.87 4.33
CA ILE A 168 -23.40 1.73 4.21
C ILE A 168 -22.60 0.43 4.03
N ILE A 169 -21.61 0.41 3.13
CA ILE A 169 -20.86 -0.81 2.87
C ILE A 169 -20.06 -1.25 4.10
N ILE A 170 -19.41 -0.30 4.81
CA ILE A 170 -18.74 -0.60 6.08
C ILE A 170 -19.74 -1.13 7.11
N GLY A 171 -20.88 -0.46 7.28
CA GLY A 171 -21.92 -0.86 8.23
C GLY A 171 -22.49 -2.25 7.96
N VAL A 172 -22.75 -2.57 6.69
CA VAL A 172 -23.21 -3.90 6.27
C VAL A 172 -22.16 -4.96 6.58
N ASN A 173 -20.89 -4.74 6.26
CA ASN A 173 -19.82 -5.69 6.56
C ASN A 173 -19.64 -5.92 8.07
N LEU A 174 -19.75 -4.87 8.89
CA LEU A 174 -19.71 -5.00 10.35
C LEU A 174 -20.91 -5.78 10.89
N LEU A 175 -22.12 -5.50 10.38
CA LEU A 175 -23.33 -6.23 10.76
C LEU A 175 -23.24 -7.71 10.39
N VAL A 176 -22.76 -8.00 9.19
CA VAL A 176 -22.55 -9.35 8.66
C VAL A 176 -21.56 -10.14 9.53
N MET A 177 -20.50 -9.50 9.98
CA MET A 177 -19.54 -10.12 10.91
C MET A 177 -20.22 -10.44 12.25
N ILE A 178 -21.00 -9.52 12.82
CA ILE A 178 -21.75 -9.75 14.07
C ILE A 178 -22.74 -10.90 13.90
N THR A 179 -23.53 -10.92 12.82
CA THR A 179 -24.53 -11.97 12.57
C THR A 179 -23.87 -13.32 12.27
N PHE A 180 -22.74 -13.32 11.56
CA PHE A 180 -21.95 -14.53 11.33
C PHE A 180 -21.53 -15.19 12.65
N TYR A 181 -21.14 -14.39 13.64
CA TYR A 181 -20.81 -14.91 14.98
C TYR A 181 -22.03 -15.39 15.76
N LEU A 182 -23.14 -14.65 15.72
CA LEU A 182 -24.39 -15.08 16.39
C LEU A 182 -24.92 -16.41 15.85
N LEU A 183 -24.61 -16.74 14.59
CA LEU A 183 -24.99 -17.98 13.93
C LEU A 183 -23.93 -19.09 14.04
N ALA A 184 -22.99 -18.98 14.98
CA ALA A 184 -22.02 -20.05 15.24
C ALA A 184 -22.73 -21.40 15.45
N GLY A 185 -22.25 -22.44 14.77
CA GLY A 185 -22.86 -23.78 14.79
C GLY A 185 -23.91 -24.04 13.70
N TYR A 186 -24.42 -23.01 13.01
CA TYR A 186 -25.38 -23.18 11.92
C TYR A 186 -24.74 -23.05 10.54
N MET A 187 -25.03 -23.98 9.64
CA MET A 187 -24.55 -23.98 8.25
C MET A 187 -24.95 -22.71 7.47
N ILE A 188 -26.07 -22.07 7.82
CA ILE A 188 -26.56 -20.88 7.13
C ILE A 188 -25.56 -19.70 7.19
N ARG A 189 -24.70 -19.65 8.23
CA ARG A 189 -23.71 -18.58 8.39
C ARG A 189 -22.74 -18.47 7.21
N TYR A 190 -22.48 -19.55 6.48
CA TYR A 190 -21.52 -19.54 5.38
C TYR A 190 -21.96 -18.64 4.21
N TRP A 191 -23.28 -18.45 4.01
CA TRP A 191 -23.80 -17.52 3.00
C TRP A 191 -23.47 -16.06 3.29
N LEU A 192 -23.27 -15.70 4.57
CA LEU A 192 -22.91 -14.34 4.98
C LEU A 192 -21.51 -13.93 4.48
N LEU A 193 -20.63 -14.90 4.22
CA LEU A 193 -19.28 -14.66 3.71
C LEU A 193 -19.26 -14.17 2.26
N LEU A 194 -20.35 -14.33 1.52
CA LEU A 194 -20.49 -13.79 0.18
C LEU A 194 -20.68 -12.27 0.19
N ILE A 195 -21.14 -11.68 1.29
CA ILE A 195 -21.43 -10.25 1.37
C ILE A 195 -20.15 -9.40 1.31
N PRO A 196 -19.09 -9.70 2.10
CA PRO A 196 -17.81 -9.02 1.95
C PRO A 196 -17.23 -9.13 0.54
N ALA A 197 -17.26 -10.33 -0.05
CA ALA A 197 -16.82 -10.54 -1.43
C ALA A 197 -17.62 -9.69 -2.42
N ALA A 198 -18.96 -9.70 -2.33
CA ALA A 198 -19.82 -8.89 -3.18
C ALA A 198 -19.57 -7.39 -3.02
N SER A 199 -19.31 -6.94 -1.79
CA SER A 199 -18.97 -5.55 -1.52
C SER A 199 -17.66 -5.11 -2.18
N MET A 200 -16.70 -6.03 -2.34
CA MET A 200 -15.44 -5.75 -3.01
C MET A 200 -15.61 -5.60 -4.53
N LEU A 201 -16.58 -6.28 -5.14
CA LEU A 201 -16.90 -6.13 -6.57
C LEU A 201 -17.28 -4.70 -6.93
N TYR A 202 -17.95 -3.97 -6.03
CA TYR A 202 -18.25 -2.54 -6.21
C TYR A 202 -16.97 -1.72 -6.42
N TYR A 203 -15.92 -1.96 -5.63
CA TYR A 203 -14.65 -1.26 -5.76
C TYR A 203 -13.88 -1.72 -7.00
N ILE A 204 -13.88 -3.01 -7.31
CA ILE A 204 -13.27 -3.55 -8.53
C ILE A 204 -13.86 -2.89 -9.78
N TYR A 205 -15.18 -2.66 -9.82
CA TYR A 205 -15.83 -1.91 -10.90
C TYR A 205 -15.22 -0.51 -11.09
N TYR A 206 -15.03 0.26 -10.01
CA TYR A 206 -14.41 1.59 -10.10
C TYR A 206 -12.94 1.54 -10.52
N ILE A 207 -12.19 0.52 -10.09
CA ILE A 207 -10.81 0.34 -10.53
C ILE A 207 -10.77 0.05 -12.04
N CYS A 208 -11.64 -0.84 -12.52
CA CYS A 208 -11.77 -1.15 -13.95
C CYS A 208 -12.16 0.09 -14.77
N LYS A 209 -13.11 0.89 -14.26
CA LYS A 209 -13.49 2.16 -14.88
C LYS A 209 -12.31 3.13 -14.96
N ALA A 210 -11.57 3.30 -13.86
CA ALA A 210 -10.39 4.17 -13.84
C ALA A 210 -9.27 3.68 -14.76
N ALA A 211 -9.12 2.36 -14.93
CA ALA A 211 -8.19 1.79 -15.89
C ALA A 211 -8.61 2.07 -17.34
N ALA A 212 -9.90 2.00 -17.65
CA ALA A 212 -10.43 2.40 -18.96
C ALA A 212 -10.21 3.90 -19.24
N GLU A 213 -10.28 4.74 -18.21
CA GLU A 213 -9.95 6.18 -18.25
C GLU A 213 -8.43 6.45 -18.20
N SER A 214 -7.59 5.42 -18.30
CA SER A 214 -6.11 5.52 -18.30
C SER A 214 -5.52 6.20 -17.07
N VAL A 215 -6.16 6.06 -15.90
CA VAL A 215 -5.60 6.54 -14.64
C VAL A 215 -4.33 5.74 -14.30
N LYS A 216 -3.21 6.44 -14.11
CA LYS A 216 -1.84 5.88 -14.03
C LYS A 216 -1.69 4.60 -13.20
N PHE A 217 -2.22 4.58 -11.98
CA PHE A 217 -2.03 3.45 -11.05
C PHE A 217 -3.14 2.40 -11.12
N ALA A 218 -4.21 2.63 -11.88
CA ALA A 218 -5.36 1.74 -11.93
C ALA A 218 -5.01 0.31 -12.38
N PRO A 219 -4.17 0.06 -13.42
CA PRO A 219 -3.85 -1.31 -13.84
C PRO A 219 -3.15 -2.13 -12.75
N ILE A 220 -2.26 -1.50 -11.98
CA ILE A 220 -1.57 -2.17 -10.86
C ILE A 220 -2.57 -2.49 -9.74
N LEU A 221 -3.49 -1.58 -9.47
CA LEU A 221 -4.52 -1.75 -8.44
C LEU A 221 -5.56 -2.81 -8.83
N ILE A 222 -5.81 -3.06 -10.12
CA ILE A 222 -6.64 -4.19 -10.58
C ILE A 222 -5.99 -5.50 -10.12
N ILE A 223 -4.70 -5.68 -10.43
CA ILE A 223 -3.98 -6.91 -10.06
C ILE A 223 -4.00 -7.08 -8.54
N GLN A 224 -3.72 -6.03 -7.77
CA GLN A 224 -3.82 -6.09 -6.30
C GLN A 224 -5.22 -6.49 -5.83
N SER A 225 -6.27 -5.92 -6.41
CA SER A 225 -7.65 -6.23 -6.03
C SER A 225 -8.03 -7.69 -6.29
N ILE A 226 -7.48 -8.32 -7.34
CA ILE A 226 -7.69 -9.74 -7.63
C ILE A 226 -7.06 -10.60 -6.54
N PHE A 227 -5.82 -10.31 -6.13
CA PHE A 227 -5.14 -11.08 -5.07
C PHE A 227 -5.81 -10.88 -3.71
N ILE A 228 -6.22 -9.66 -3.35
CA ILE A 228 -6.96 -9.42 -2.10
C ILE A 228 -8.30 -10.18 -2.13
N PHE A 229 -9.03 -10.14 -3.24
CA PHE A 229 -10.30 -10.84 -3.40
C PHE A 229 -10.13 -12.36 -3.29
N MET A 230 -9.08 -12.89 -3.92
CA MET A 230 -8.68 -14.29 -3.81
C MET A 230 -8.39 -14.67 -2.36
N VAL A 231 -7.56 -13.91 -1.63
CA VAL A 231 -7.23 -14.16 -0.21
C VAL A 231 -8.50 -14.21 0.64
N LEU A 232 -9.40 -13.23 0.51
CA LEU A 232 -10.63 -13.18 1.29
C LEU A 232 -11.56 -14.37 1.01
N ILE A 233 -11.67 -14.82 -0.24
CA ILE A 233 -12.46 -16.01 -0.60
C ILE A 233 -11.82 -17.28 -0.03
N MET A 234 -10.51 -17.46 -0.21
CA MET A 234 -9.81 -18.64 0.28
C MET A 234 -9.88 -18.74 1.80
N GLU A 235 -9.76 -17.61 2.49
CA GLU A 235 -9.86 -17.55 3.93
C GLU A 235 -11.29 -17.85 4.41
N ALA A 236 -12.29 -17.34 3.70
CA ALA A 236 -13.68 -17.70 3.92
C ALA A 236 -13.92 -19.21 3.72
N THR A 237 -13.23 -19.89 2.80
CA THR A 237 -13.38 -21.34 2.63
C THR A 237 -12.56 -22.15 3.65
N ASP A 238 -11.32 -21.73 3.93
CA ASP A 238 -10.37 -22.41 4.82
C ASP A 238 -10.84 -22.34 6.27
N ASN A 239 -11.16 -21.14 6.79
CA ASN A 239 -11.62 -20.94 8.17
C ASN A 239 -12.89 -21.72 8.51
N ASN A 240 -13.62 -22.14 7.49
CA ASN A 240 -14.91 -22.80 7.61
C ASN A 240 -14.85 -24.29 7.27
N GLY A 241 -13.65 -24.81 6.96
CA GLY A 241 -13.40 -26.21 6.69
C GLY A 241 -13.97 -26.71 5.36
N VAL A 242 -14.45 -25.81 4.48
CA VAL A 242 -15.08 -26.19 3.20
C VAL A 242 -14.03 -26.72 2.23
N PHE A 243 -12.98 -25.93 2.03
CA PHE A 243 -11.79 -26.28 1.24
C PHE A 243 -10.56 -25.77 1.98
N LEU A 244 -9.48 -26.54 2.02
CA LEU A 244 -8.18 -26.14 2.57
C LEU A 244 -7.21 -25.89 1.42
N ILE A 245 -7.32 -24.73 0.79
CA ILE A 245 -6.52 -24.37 -0.40
C ILE A 245 -5.51 -23.28 -0.06
N GLY A 246 -5.87 -22.35 0.84
CA GLY A 246 -5.00 -21.22 1.15
C GLY A 246 -3.81 -21.60 2.04
N GLY A 247 -3.93 -22.68 2.82
CA GLY A 247 -2.85 -23.18 3.66
C GLY A 247 -1.62 -23.69 2.89
N GLY A 248 -0.46 -23.62 3.52
CA GLY A 248 0.76 -24.25 3.00
C GLY A 248 1.55 -23.41 1.99
N GLY A 249 1.45 -22.08 2.02
CA GLY A 249 2.30 -21.17 1.25
C GLY A 249 1.53 -20.25 0.30
N VAL A 250 0.25 -20.53 0.05
CA VAL A 250 -0.56 -19.78 -0.92
C VAL A 250 -0.90 -18.39 -0.40
N TYR A 251 -1.21 -18.23 0.89
CA TYR A 251 -1.35 -16.87 1.45
C TYR A 251 -0.04 -16.11 1.34
N SER A 252 1.08 -16.71 1.76
CA SER A 252 2.39 -16.06 1.71
C SER A 252 2.77 -15.60 0.30
N THR A 253 2.48 -16.39 -0.73
CA THR A 253 2.71 -15.99 -2.13
C THR A 253 1.80 -14.84 -2.57
N ALA A 254 0.50 -14.89 -2.26
CA ALA A 254 -0.44 -13.82 -2.58
C ALA A 254 -0.05 -12.50 -1.90
N PHE A 255 0.23 -12.53 -0.60
CA PHE A 255 0.68 -11.34 0.14
C PHE A 255 2.04 -10.81 -0.34
N SER A 256 2.97 -11.69 -0.74
CA SER A 256 4.24 -11.29 -1.36
C SER A 256 4.01 -10.49 -2.64
N ILE A 257 3.12 -10.98 -3.52
CA ILE A 257 2.79 -10.31 -4.77
C ILE A 257 2.13 -8.96 -4.48
N ILE A 258 1.15 -8.91 -3.57
CA ILE A 258 0.49 -7.65 -3.18
C ILE A 258 1.55 -6.65 -2.68
N LEU A 259 2.45 -7.07 -1.79
CA LEU A 259 3.49 -6.21 -1.23
C LEU A 259 4.44 -5.66 -2.30
N ILE A 260 4.86 -6.49 -3.26
CA ILE A 260 5.68 -6.05 -4.40
C ILE A 260 4.95 -5.00 -5.23
N LEU A 261 3.65 -5.20 -5.50
CA LEU A 261 2.85 -4.23 -6.24
C LEU A 261 2.69 -2.91 -5.47
N VAL A 262 2.55 -2.96 -4.13
CA VAL A 262 2.49 -1.76 -3.28
C VAL A 262 3.80 -0.99 -3.34
N LEU A 263 4.93 -1.70 -3.21
CA LEU A 263 6.25 -1.11 -3.34
C LEU A 263 6.45 -0.48 -4.71
N TRP A 264 6.00 -1.14 -5.77
CA TRP A 264 6.15 -0.62 -7.12
C TRP A 264 5.40 0.71 -7.29
N VAL A 265 4.15 0.79 -6.83
CA VAL A 265 3.37 2.03 -6.81
C VAL A 265 4.07 3.11 -5.98
N TYR A 266 4.58 2.76 -4.80
CA TYR A 266 5.27 3.69 -3.92
C TYR A 266 6.56 4.27 -4.55
N VAL A 267 7.38 3.42 -5.18
CA VAL A 267 8.61 3.85 -5.87
C VAL A 267 8.28 4.76 -7.07
N LEU A 268 7.24 4.45 -7.84
CA LEU A 268 6.79 5.32 -8.94
C LEU A 268 6.32 6.69 -8.43
N GLN A 269 5.61 6.73 -7.30
CA GLN A 269 5.19 7.99 -6.67
C GLN A 269 6.38 8.84 -6.22
N ILE A 270 7.41 8.23 -5.62
CA ILE A 270 8.63 8.94 -5.21
C ILE A 270 9.34 9.51 -6.44
N LYS A 271 9.47 8.72 -7.52
CA LYS A 271 10.07 9.18 -8.78
C LYS A 271 9.37 10.41 -9.35
N ASP A 272 8.04 10.40 -9.37
CA ASP A 272 7.26 11.56 -9.83
C ASP A 272 7.50 12.80 -8.96
N THR A 273 7.54 12.61 -7.64
CA THR A 273 7.75 13.70 -6.68
C THR A 273 9.11 14.36 -6.87
N ILE A 274 10.16 13.56 -7.05
CA ILE A 274 11.53 14.04 -7.31
C ILE A 274 11.62 14.72 -8.68
N ASN A 275 10.96 14.18 -9.71
CA ASN A 275 10.98 14.80 -11.03
C ASN A 275 10.25 16.16 -11.03
N ASN A 276 9.11 16.23 -10.34
CA ASN A 276 8.37 17.47 -10.18
C ASN A 276 9.14 18.52 -9.38
N SER A 277 9.89 18.12 -8.34
CA SER A 277 10.74 19.05 -7.59
C SER A 277 11.88 19.59 -8.46
N ARG A 278 12.56 18.73 -9.23
CA ARG A 278 13.62 19.14 -10.17
C ARG A 278 13.11 20.09 -11.25
N ASN A 279 11.91 19.82 -11.79
CA ASN A 279 11.30 20.70 -12.78
C ASN A 279 10.94 22.06 -12.18
N ALA A 280 10.42 22.09 -10.94
CA ALA A 280 10.14 23.35 -10.24
C ALA A 280 11.41 24.17 -10.01
N GLU A 281 12.48 23.55 -9.51
CA GLU A 281 13.79 24.20 -9.32
C GLU A 281 14.37 24.74 -10.64
N ARG A 282 14.23 23.98 -11.72
CA ARG A 282 14.66 24.43 -13.06
C ARG A 282 13.87 25.66 -13.52
N LEU A 283 12.54 25.64 -13.39
CA LEU A 283 11.70 26.77 -13.77
C LEU A 283 12.01 28.02 -12.94
N GLU A 284 12.27 27.86 -11.64
CA GLU A 284 12.67 28.95 -10.76
C GLU A 284 14.00 29.58 -11.20
N LYS A 285 14.98 28.75 -11.59
CA LYS A 285 16.24 29.21 -12.15
C LYS A 285 16.05 29.96 -13.47
N GLU A 286 15.25 29.43 -14.39
CA GLU A 286 14.94 30.08 -15.68
C GLU A 286 14.27 31.45 -15.46
N ILE A 287 13.32 31.55 -14.51
CA ILE A 287 12.70 32.82 -14.12
C ILE A 287 13.75 33.78 -13.57
N SER A 288 14.64 33.34 -12.70
CA SER A 288 15.71 34.18 -12.15
C SER A 288 16.68 34.68 -13.23
N GLU A 289 16.99 33.86 -14.23
CA GLU A 289 17.84 34.24 -15.36
C GLU A 289 17.16 35.25 -16.29
N VAL A 290 15.86 35.09 -16.53
CA VAL A 290 15.06 36.05 -17.32
C VAL A 290 14.94 37.37 -16.59
N LYS A 291 14.65 37.37 -15.28
CA LYS A 291 14.65 38.57 -14.44
C LYS A 291 15.99 39.31 -14.49
N ASN A 292 17.10 38.58 -14.33
CA ASN A 292 18.44 39.15 -14.46
C ASN A 292 18.73 39.73 -15.86
N ARG A 293 18.27 39.07 -16.92
CA ARG A 293 18.41 39.59 -18.30
C ARG A 293 17.58 40.84 -18.52
N ALA A 294 16.35 40.88 -18.00
CA ALA A 294 15.48 42.05 -18.07
C ALA A 294 16.09 43.25 -17.31
N LEU A 295 16.55 43.02 -16.08
CA LEU A 295 17.29 44.01 -15.28
C LEU A 295 18.49 44.58 -16.05
N LYS A 296 19.31 43.71 -16.65
CA LYS A 296 20.46 44.14 -17.46
C LYS A 296 20.07 44.89 -18.73
N ALA A 297 18.92 44.58 -19.33
CA ALA A 297 18.47 45.22 -20.56
C ALA A 297 17.88 46.63 -20.34
N GLN A 298 17.42 46.94 -19.12
CA GLN A 298 16.89 48.27 -18.79
C GLN A 298 17.96 49.36 -18.80
N ILE A 299 19.22 49.02 -18.48
CA ILE A 299 20.35 49.94 -18.60
C ILE A 299 20.95 49.79 -19.99
N LYS A 300 20.76 50.77 -20.89
CA LYS A 300 21.46 50.81 -22.19
C LYS A 300 22.91 51.24 -21.98
N PRO A 301 23.92 50.34 -22.09
CA PRO A 301 25.30 50.71 -21.76
C PRO A 301 25.85 51.79 -22.70
N HIS A 302 25.48 51.73 -23.98
CA HIS A 302 25.86 52.74 -24.97
C HIS A 302 25.32 54.14 -24.62
N PHE A 303 24.11 54.23 -24.07
CA PHE A 303 23.57 55.51 -23.60
C PHE A 303 24.38 56.06 -22.42
N MET A 304 24.75 55.19 -21.47
CA MET A 304 25.62 55.58 -20.33
C MET A 304 26.95 56.14 -20.81
N PHE A 305 27.63 55.44 -21.73
CA PHE A 305 28.90 55.92 -22.29
C PHE A 305 28.73 57.23 -23.04
N ASN A 306 27.68 57.38 -23.85
CA ASN A 306 27.44 58.62 -24.59
C ASN A 306 27.19 59.82 -23.67
N VAL A 307 26.36 59.66 -22.64
CA VAL A 307 26.08 60.75 -21.70
C VAL A 307 27.33 61.11 -20.90
N LEU A 308 28.12 60.12 -20.46
CA LEU A 308 29.38 60.36 -19.76
C LEU A 308 30.40 61.10 -20.64
N THR A 309 30.53 60.75 -21.91
CA THR A 309 31.40 61.47 -22.87
C THR A 309 30.91 62.91 -23.06
N SER A 310 29.61 63.15 -23.22
CA SER A 310 29.07 64.51 -23.32
C SER A 310 29.28 65.34 -22.06
N VAL A 311 29.14 64.74 -20.87
CA VAL A 311 29.45 65.42 -19.60
C VAL A 311 30.94 65.77 -19.53
N GLN A 312 31.83 64.87 -19.95
CA GLN A 312 33.25 65.12 -20.04
C GLN A 312 33.56 66.31 -20.98
N ASP A 313 32.95 66.37 -22.15
CA ASP A 313 33.12 67.48 -23.09
C ASP A 313 32.62 68.82 -22.51
N ILE A 314 31.55 68.81 -21.71
CA ILE A 314 31.05 70.01 -21.01
C ILE A 314 32.06 70.48 -19.95
N TYR A 315 32.64 69.55 -19.18
CA TYR A 315 33.68 69.89 -18.19
C TYR A 315 34.91 70.56 -18.81
N HIS A 316 35.28 70.21 -20.05
CA HIS A 316 36.39 70.83 -20.76
C HIS A 316 36.13 72.29 -21.16
N ASN A 317 34.85 72.69 -21.26
CA ASN A 317 34.45 74.04 -21.64
C ASN A 317 34.07 74.90 -20.41
N ASN A 318 33.31 74.34 -19.47
CA ASN A 318 32.82 75.04 -18.29
C ASN A 318 32.59 74.08 -17.11
N LEU A 319 33.35 74.27 -16.03
CA LEU A 319 33.29 73.45 -14.81
C LEU A 319 31.92 73.49 -14.13
N GLU A 320 31.28 74.65 -14.02
CA GLU A 320 30.00 74.83 -13.32
C GLU A 320 28.84 74.16 -14.08
N GLU A 321 28.90 74.23 -15.41
CA GLU A 321 27.93 73.56 -16.30
C GLU A 321 28.11 72.04 -16.31
N GLY A 322 29.37 71.56 -16.21
CA GLY A 322 29.72 70.16 -16.07
C GLY A 322 29.16 69.54 -14.80
N ASP A 323 29.32 70.21 -13.66
CA ASP A 323 28.76 69.78 -12.37
C ASP A 323 27.23 69.67 -12.42
N ASN A 324 26.55 70.63 -13.06
CA ASN A 324 25.09 70.63 -13.18
C ASN A 324 24.59 69.53 -14.14
N ALA A 325 25.32 69.26 -15.23
CA ALA A 325 25.02 68.17 -16.16
C ALA A 325 25.21 66.79 -15.51
N LEU A 326 26.30 66.60 -14.75
CA LEU A 326 26.55 65.37 -13.99
C LEU A 326 25.46 65.14 -12.92
N ALA A 327 25.09 66.19 -12.18
CA ALA A 327 24.03 66.11 -11.18
C ALA A 327 22.67 65.71 -11.79
N LYS A 328 22.31 66.27 -12.95
CA LYS A 328 21.09 65.89 -13.70
C LYS A 328 21.14 64.45 -14.20
N PHE A 329 22.28 64.01 -14.73
CA PHE A 329 22.45 62.63 -15.16
C PHE A 329 22.33 61.64 -14.00
N CYS A 330 23.02 61.90 -12.87
CA CYS A 330 22.89 61.08 -11.67
C CYS A 330 21.44 61.03 -11.15
N LYS A 331 20.71 62.16 -11.19
CA LYS A 331 19.28 62.20 -10.83
C LYS A 331 18.43 61.34 -11.77
N HIS A 332 18.62 61.43 -13.07
CA HIS A 332 17.89 60.62 -14.06
C HIS A 332 18.21 59.13 -13.99
N LEU A 333 19.47 58.79 -13.72
CA LEU A 333 19.88 57.40 -13.54
C LEU A 333 19.22 56.80 -12.30
N ARG A 334 19.22 57.55 -11.19
CA ARG A 334 18.59 57.14 -9.94
C ARG A 334 17.09 56.94 -10.12
N LEU A 335 16.40 57.83 -10.82
CA LEU A 335 14.97 57.68 -11.11
C LEU A 335 14.66 56.45 -11.97
N ASN A 336 15.47 56.15 -12.99
CA ASN A 336 15.29 54.94 -13.79
C ASN A 336 15.49 53.67 -12.95
N VAL A 337 16.51 53.63 -12.08
CA VAL A 337 16.79 52.47 -11.22
C VAL A 337 15.80 52.35 -10.04
N ASP A 338 15.35 53.46 -9.47
CA ASP A 338 14.42 53.49 -8.32
C ASP A 338 12.97 53.20 -8.73
N SER A 339 12.58 53.47 -9.98
CA SER A 339 11.24 53.15 -10.50
C SER A 339 10.90 51.65 -10.46
N GLU A 340 11.90 50.79 -10.26
CA GLU A 340 11.77 49.34 -10.19
C GLU A 340 11.41 48.80 -8.78
N TYR A 341 11.51 49.61 -7.72
CA TYR A 341 11.12 49.22 -6.36
C TYR A 341 9.67 49.55 -5.99
N LYS A 342 8.90 50.19 -6.89
CA LYS A 342 7.47 50.47 -6.71
C LYS A 342 6.64 49.52 -7.59
N ASP A 343 6.11 48.45 -6.98
CA ASP A 343 5.26 47.45 -7.65
C ASP A 343 3.94 48.02 -8.24
N MET A 344 3.56 49.26 -7.91
CA MET A 344 2.50 50.01 -8.59
C MET A 344 2.81 51.51 -8.53
N VAL A 345 2.89 52.16 -9.69
CA VAL A 345 2.88 53.63 -9.83
C VAL A 345 1.47 54.02 -10.25
N SER A 346 0.84 54.97 -9.56
CA SER A 346 -0.52 55.38 -9.90
C SER A 346 -0.53 56.18 -11.20
N PHE A 347 -1.58 56.07 -12.02
CA PHE A 347 -1.70 56.75 -13.31
C PHE A 347 -1.46 58.27 -13.27
N ASN A 348 -1.67 58.92 -12.11
CA ASN A 348 -1.42 60.34 -11.92
C ASN A 348 0.08 60.70 -11.79
N GLU A 349 0.94 59.75 -11.42
CA GLU A 349 2.40 59.94 -11.36
C GLU A 349 3.07 59.80 -12.74
N GLU A 350 2.40 59.24 -13.76
CA GLU A 350 2.93 59.13 -15.14
C GLU A 350 2.67 60.39 -15.99
N LEU A 351 1.72 61.23 -15.61
CA LEU A 351 1.27 62.40 -16.38
C LEU A 351 1.96 63.73 -15.99
N SER A 352 2.82 63.71 -14.97
CA SER A 352 3.57 64.88 -14.46
C SER A 352 5.06 64.72 -14.74
#